data_AF-A0A5F9CSP0-F1
#
_entry.id   AF-A0A5F9CSP0-F1
#
_cell.length_a   1.000
_cell.length_b   1.000
_cell.length_c   1.000
_cell.angle_alpha   90.00
_cell.angle_beta   90.00
_cell.angle_gamma   90.00
#
_symmetry.space_group_name_H-M   'P 1'
#
loop_
_entity.id
_entity.type
_entity.pdbx_description
1 polymer ?
#
loop_
_entity_poly.entity_id
_entity_poly.type
_entity_poly.pdbx_seq_one_letter_code
_entity_poly.pdbx_strand_id
1 'polypeptide(L)'
;MWLWTALLLWDWLLLQVSGRVFTEGEPLTMRCHAWKNKIVYNVLFYQNGKAFKFSSQDSELTIPKTNVNHNGIYHCSAMGRYRYTSAGVSVTVQGSQAPNPVWFHILFHLAMGVIFLVSTVLCWIIYKELQRNKKENLKVSLSSDHGKNVTSYLHKDRYVEKELKFQEEKELQKEAHQKSKEGEG
;
A
#
# COMPACT_ATOMS: atom_id res chain seq x y z
N MET A 1 20.49 -17.85 32.71
CA MET A 1 21.29 -19.05 32.34
C MET A 1 20.75 -19.75 31.08
N TRP A 2 20.21 -19.00 30.11
CA TRP A 2 19.53 -19.54 28.91
C TRP A 2 20.29 -19.23 27.61
N LEU A 3 21.61 -18.99 27.67
CA LEU A 3 22.44 -18.71 26.49
C LEU A 3 23.25 -19.92 25.99
N TRP A 4 23.16 -21.08 26.65
CA TRP A 4 24.02 -22.24 26.35
C TRP A 4 23.32 -23.34 25.54
N THR A 5 22.03 -23.23 25.24
CA THR A 5 21.32 -24.17 24.37
C THR A 5 21.49 -23.88 22.87
N ALA A 6 22.23 -22.81 22.51
CA ALA A 6 22.61 -22.51 21.13
C ALA A 6 23.85 -23.28 20.63
N LEU A 7 24.45 -24.13 21.47
CA LEU A 7 25.69 -24.88 21.21
C LEU A 7 25.45 -26.35 20.81
N LEU A 8 24.24 -26.72 20.40
CA LEU A 8 24.00 -28.05 19.85
C LEU A 8 24.28 -28.04 18.36
N LEU A 9 25.38 -28.72 18.01
CA LEU A 9 25.90 -29.05 16.68
C LEU A 9 26.95 -28.04 16.19
N TRP A 10 28.23 -28.37 16.43
CA TRP A 10 29.26 -28.05 15.46
C TRP A 10 28.86 -28.74 14.15
N ASP A 11 28.11 -28.04 13.30
CA ASP A 11 27.77 -28.57 11.99
C ASP A 11 29.08 -28.85 11.24
N TRP A 12 29.32 -30.13 10.95
CA TRP A 12 30.51 -30.57 10.23
C TRP A 12 30.54 -30.03 8.79
N LEU A 13 29.38 -29.60 8.30
CA LEU A 13 29.16 -28.94 7.01
C LEU A 13 28.45 -27.60 7.21
N LEU A 14 28.91 -26.58 6.51
CA LEU A 14 28.31 -25.26 6.46
C LEU A 14 27.92 -24.94 5.03
N LEU A 15 26.66 -24.60 4.78
CA LEU A 15 26.24 -24.09 3.47
C LEU A 15 26.54 -22.59 3.41
N GLN A 16 27.51 -22.21 2.58
CA GLN A 16 27.80 -20.82 2.26
C GLN A 16 26.98 -20.42 1.04
N VAL A 17 26.33 -19.26 1.10
CA VAL A 17 25.53 -18.71 0.00
C VAL A 17 26.04 -17.31 -0.30
N SER A 18 26.08 -16.91 -1.57
CA SER A 18 26.55 -15.58 -2.00
C SER A 18 25.72 -14.42 -1.42
N GLY A 19 24.47 -14.68 -1.05
CA GLY A 19 23.52 -13.74 -0.48
C GLY A 19 22.31 -14.45 0.10
N ARG A 20 21.42 -13.71 0.75
CA ARG A 20 20.13 -14.24 1.26
C ARG A 20 18.92 -13.69 0.52
N VAL A 21 19.09 -12.54 -0.13
CA VAL A 21 18.04 -11.85 -0.89
C VAL A 21 18.60 -11.58 -2.27
N PHE A 22 17.90 -12.03 -3.30
CA PHE A 22 18.28 -11.89 -4.70
C PHE A 22 17.13 -11.27 -5.49
N THR A 23 17.43 -10.61 -6.59
CA THR A 23 16.43 -10.23 -7.59
C THR A 23 16.34 -11.28 -8.69
N GLU A 24 15.15 -11.43 -9.27
CA GLU A 24 14.93 -12.39 -10.36
C GLU A 24 15.91 -12.15 -11.53
N GLY A 25 16.57 -13.22 -11.96
CA GLY A 25 17.62 -13.18 -12.98
C GLY A 25 19.05 -13.10 -12.43
N GLU A 26 19.25 -12.79 -11.14
CA GLU A 26 20.59 -12.79 -10.53
C GLU A 26 21.14 -14.21 -10.34
N PRO A 27 22.46 -14.39 -10.42
CA PRO A 27 23.10 -15.67 -10.15
C PRO A 27 23.18 -15.95 -8.63
N LEU A 28 22.75 -17.15 -8.23
CA LEU A 28 22.84 -17.66 -6.86
C LEU A 28 23.94 -18.71 -6.79
N THR A 29 25.00 -18.44 -6.04
CA THR A 29 26.10 -19.38 -5.80
C THR A 29 26.01 -19.94 -4.39
N MET A 30 26.08 -21.26 -4.27
CA MET A 30 26.04 -22.00 -3.02
C MET A 30 27.25 -22.92 -2.94
N ARG A 31 27.94 -22.92 -1.80
CA ARG A 31 29.12 -23.75 -1.54
C ARG A 31 28.94 -24.55 -0.26
N CYS A 32 29.02 -25.87 -0.37
CA CYS A 32 29.00 -26.78 0.76
C CYS A 32 30.41 -26.87 1.37
N HIS A 33 30.65 -26.16 2.45
CA HIS A 33 31.95 -26.02 3.08
C HIS A 33 32.10 -27.01 4.24
N ALA A 34 33.09 -27.89 4.19
CA ALA A 34 33.38 -28.79 5.29
C ALA A 34 34.27 -28.14 6.35
N TRP A 35 34.02 -28.47 7.62
CA TRP A 35 34.81 -27.97 8.74
C TRP A 35 36.31 -28.21 8.54
N LYS A 36 37.13 -27.18 8.80
CA LYS A 36 38.60 -27.18 8.57
C LYS A 36 39.00 -27.51 7.12
N ASN A 37 38.19 -27.12 6.12
CA ASN A 37 38.48 -27.37 4.70
C ASN A 37 38.76 -28.85 4.38
N LYS A 38 38.10 -29.78 5.09
CA LYS A 38 38.26 -31.20 4.80
C LYS A 38 37.69 -31.54 3.42
N ILE A 39 38.31 -32.50 2.76
CA ILE A 39 37.79 -33.02 1.49
C ILE A 39 36.51 -33.80 1.77
N VAL A 40 35.44 -33.44 1.07
CA VAL A 40 34.15 -34.13 1.05
C VAL A 40 33.77 -34.43 -0.39
N TYR A 41 33.04 -35.52 -0.59
CA TYR A 41 32.61 -36.01 -1.91
C TYR A 41 31.13 -36.37 -1.86
N ASN A 42 30.52 -36.61 -3.01
CA ASN A 42 29.10 -36.97 -3.12
C ASN A 42 28.19 -35.95 -2.41
N VAL A 43 28.33 -34.68 -2.80
CA VAL A 43 27.55 -33.56 -2.28
C VAL A 43 26.15 -33.59 -2.90
N LEU A 44 25.11 -33.56 -2.05
CA LEU A 44 23.73 -33.35 -2.44
C LEU A 44 23.26 -31.99 -1.91
N PHE A 45 22.66 -31.20 -2.80
CA PHE A 45 22.00 -29.96 -2.46
C PHE A 45 20.50 -30.18 -2.38
N TYR A 46 19.91 -29.59 -1.35
CA TYR A 46 18.49 -29.68 -1.03
C TYR A 46 17.87 -28.29 -1.03
N GLN A 47 16.63 -28.21 -1.53
CA GLN A 47 15.75 -27.06 -1.42
C GLN A 47 14.47 -27.54 -0.76
N ASN A 48 14.08 -26.94 0.36
CA ASN A 48 12.87 -27.30 1.12
C ASN A 48 12.77 -28.81 1.42
N GLY A 49 13.90 -29.45 1.76
CA GLY A 49 13.95 -30.89 2.06
C GLY A 49 14.07 -31.81 0.84
N LYS A 50 13.94 -31.29 -0.38
CA LYS A 50 14.06 -32.07 -1.62
C LYS A 50 15.43 -31.92 -2.25
N ALA A 51 16.11 -33.04 -2.50
CA ALA A 51 17.36 -33.04 -3.26
C ALA A 51 17.08 -32.63 -4.72
N PHE A 52 17.81 -31.65 -5.22
CA PHE A 52 17.66 -31.16 -6.60
C PHE A 52 18.96 -31.23 -7.42
N LYS A 53 20.12 -31.28 -6.75
CA LYS A 53 21.41 -31.41 -7.43
C LYS A 53 22.33 -32.35 -6.66
N PHE A 54 23.00 -33.21 -7.41
CA PHE A 54 24.10 -34.06 -6.94
C PHE A 54 25.40 -33.67 -7.64
N SER A 55 26.49 -33.72 -6.90
CA SER A 55 27.84 -33.51 -7.40
C SER A 55 28.81 -34.48 -6.72
N SER A 56 29.62 -35.18 -7.50
CA SER A 56 30.58 -36.17 -6.95
C SER A 56 31.82 -35.52 -6.36
N GLN A 57 32.34 -34.47 -6.99
CA GLN A 57 33.59 -33.78 -6.62
C GLN A 57 33.37 -32.30 -6.30
N ASP A 58 32.52 -31.60 -7.04
CA ASP A 58 32.33 -30.17 -6.84
C ASP A 58 31.48 -29.91 -5.60
N SER A 59 31.99 -29.05 -4.71
CA SER A 59 31.28 -28.58 -3.52
C SER A 59 30.53 -27.27 -3.77
N GLU A 60 30.59 -26.73 -4.98
CA GLU A 60 29.98 -25.47 -5.39
C GLU A 60 28.90 -25.69 -6.44
N LEU A 61 27.83 -24.92 -6.34
CA LEU A 61 26.70 -24.94 -7.25
C LEU A 61 26.27 -23.51 -7.54
N THR A 62 26.21 -23.16 -8.82
CA THR A 62 25.71 -21.86 -9.27
C THR A 62 24.42 -22.05 -10.06
N ILE A 63 23.35 -21.41 -9.61
CA ILE A 63 22.10 -21.24 -10.36
C ILE A 63 22.25 -19.93 -11.14
N PRO A 64 22.42 -19.97 -12.48
CA PRO A 64 22.79 -18.78 -13.25
C PRO A 64 21.69 -17.74 -13.34
N LYS A 65 20.42 -18.16 -13.26
CA LYS A 65 19.25 -17.28 -13.30
C LYS A 65 18.26 -17.72 -12.23
N THR A 66 18.18 -16.96 -11.15
CA THR A 66 17.18 -17.17 -10.11
C THR A 66 15.79 -16.70 -10.55
N ASN A 67 14.77 -17.29 -9.94
CA ASN A 67 13.36 -16.95 -10.14
C ASN A 67 12.63 -17.16 -8.81
N VAL A 68 11.36 -16.80 -8.73
CA VAL A 68 10.56 -16.92 -7.50
C VAL A 68 10.46 -18.36 -6.99
N ASN A 69 10.54 -19.38 -7.87
CA ASN A 69 10.53 -20.80 -7.49
C ASN A 69 11.82 -21.26 -6.79
N HIS A 70 12.90 -20.48 -6.91
CA HIS A 70 14.15 -20.73 -6.17
C HIS A 70 14.09 -20.19 -4.73
N ASN A 71 12.96 -19.63 -4.28
CA ASN A 71 12.75 -19.27 -2.88
C ASN A 71 12.69 -20.52 -1.99
N GLY A 72 13.29 -20.45 -0.79
CA GLY A 72 13.19 -21.51 0.21
C GLY A 72 14.40 -21.68 1.10
N ILE A 73 14.41 -22.79 1.84
CA ILE A 73 15.48 -23.17 2.75
C ILE A 73 16.38 -24.19 2.07
N TYR A 74 17.65 -23.82 1.94
CA TYR A 74 18.69 -24.64 1.32
C TYR A 74 19.57 -25.30 2.36
N HIS A 75 19.97 -26.55 2.13
CA HIS A 75 21.01 -27.23 2.90
C HIS A 75 21.77 -28.19 1.99
N CYS A 76 22.93 -28.66 2.44
CA CYS A 76 23.69 -29.69 1.74
C CYS A 76 23.95 -30.90 2.64
N SER A 77 24.12 -32.06 2.02
CA SER A 77 24.70 -33.24 2.67
C SER A 77 25.90 -33.72 1.86
N ALA A 78 26.97 -34.15 2.51
CA ALA A 78 28.16 -34.67 1.84
C ALA A 78 28.74 -35.87 2.58
N MET A 79 29.48 -36.70 1.85
CA MET A 79 30.14 -37.87 2.40
C MET A 79 31.58 -37.52 2.82
N GLY A 80 31.89 -37.82 4.08
CA GLY A 80 33.25 -37.78 4.63
C GLY A 80 33.58 -39.12 5.28
N ARG A 81 33.86 -39.12 6.58
CA ARG A 81 33.88 -40.37 7.40
C ARG A 81 32.48 -40.96 7.56
N TYR A 82 31.51 -40.07 7.71
CA TYR A 82 30.08 -40.36 7.73
C TYR A 82 29.37 -39.39 6.80
N ARG A 83 28.06 -39.59 6.61
CA ARG A 83 27.22 -38.61 5.93
C ARG A 83 26.92 -37.47 6.90
N TYR A 84 27.36 -36.28 6.55
CA TYR A 84 27.08 -35.06 7.31
C TYR A 84 26.04 -34.23 6.57
N THR A 85 25.31 -33.40 7.31
CA THR A 85 24.30 -32.47 6.78
C THR A 85 24.55 -31.09 7.39
N SER A 86 24.38 -30.03 6.60
CA SER A 86 24.52 -28.65 7.07
C SER A 86 23.22 -28.12 7.68
N ALA A 87 23.34 -27.06 8.49
CA ALA A 87 22.19 -26.20 8.78
C ALA A 87 21.53 -25.65 7.51
N GLY A 88 20.25 -25.33 7.65
CA GLY A 88 19.45 -24.70 6.61
C GLY A 88 19.68 -23.19 6.51
N VAL A 89 19.77 -22.67 5.29
CA VAL A 89 19.88 -21.25 4.98
C VAL A 89 18.66 -20.81 4.17
N SER A 90 17.94 -19.80 4.65
CA SER A 90 16.82 -19.21 3.92
C SER A 90 17.32 -18.28 2.82
N VAL A 91 16.84 -18.50 1.59
CA VAL A 91 17.12 -17.68 0.41
C VAL A 91 15.80 -17.19 -0.17
N THR A 92 15.70 -15.88 -0.36
CA THR A 92 14.52 -15.20 -0.89
C THR A 92 14.85 -14.57 -2.23
N VAL A 93 14.05 -14.87 -3.25
CA VAL A 93 14.15 -14.23 -4.58
C VAL A 93 12.98 -13.28 -4.75
N GLN A 94 13.27 -12.00 -4.92
CA GLN A 94 12.28 -10.98 -5.25
C GLN A 94 11.97 -11.05 -6.74
N GLY A 95 10.70 -11.26 -7.07
CA GLY A 95 10.26 -11.21 -8.47
C GLY A 95 10.52 -9.83 -9.07
N SER A 96 10.81 -9.80 -10.36
CA SER A 96 10.84 -8.54 -11.10
C SER A 96 9.43 -7.96 -11.12
N GLN A 97 9.09 -7.10 -10.17
CA GLN A 97 7.95 -6.21 -10.34
C GLN A 97 8.31 -5.30 -11.51
N ALA A 98 7.78 -5.62 -12.69
CA ALA A 98 7.79 -4.71 -13.82
C ALA A 98 7.35 -3.34 -13.29
N PRO A 99 8.09 -2.25 -13.58
CA PRO A 99 7.65 -0.92 -13.18
C PRO A 99 6.22 -0.76 -13.69
N ASN A 100 5.25 -0.50 -12.79
CA ASN A 100 3.90 -0.15 -13.20
C ASN A 100 4.03 0.88 -14.32
N PRO A 101 3.52 0.63 -15.53
CA PRO A 101 3.81 1.50 -16.66
C PRO A 101 3.33 2.90 -16.32
N VAL A 102 4.27 3.84 -16.20
CA VAL A 102 4.00 5.24 -15.85
C VAL A 102 2.98 5.86 -16.80
N TRP A 103 2.86 5.30 -18.01
CA TRP A 103 1.83 5.65 -18.99
C TRP A 103 0.38 5.46 -18.49
N PHE A 104 0.11 4.51 -17.58
CA PHE A 104 -1.23 4.37 -16.98
C PHE A 104 -1.64 5.61 -16.17
N HIS A 105 -0.69 6.27 -15.49
CA HIS A 105 -0.98 7.52 -14.79
C HIS A 105 -1.31 8.64 -15.77
N ILE A 106 -0.55 8.75 -16.87
CA ILE A 106 -0.78 9.75 -17.92
C ILE A 106 -2.16 9.55 -18.56
N LEU A 107 -2.52 8.31 -18.91
CA LEU A 107 -3.81 7.99 -19.50
C LEU A 107 -4.97 8.31 -18.54
N PHE A 108 -4.80 8.01 -17.26
CA PHE A 108 -5.79 8.32 -16.23
C PHE A 108 -5.97 9.83 -16.04
N HIS A 109 -4.88 10.60 -15.96
CA HIS A 109 -4.95 12.06 -15.85
C HIS A 109 -5.57 12.72 -17.08
N LEU A 110 -5.25 12.25 -18.29
CA LEU A 110 -5.88 12.73 -19.53
C LEU A 110 -7.39 12.43 -19.54
N ALA A 111 -7.81 11.22 -19.17
CA ALA A 111 -9.22 10.85 -19.11
C ALA A 111 -9.98 11.70 -18.09
N MET A 112 -9.44 11.89 -16.88
CA MET A 112 -10.04 12.73 -15.84
C MET A 112 -10.14 14.20 -16.28
N GLY A 113 -9.11 14.73 -16.95
CA GLY A 113 -9.13 16.09 -17.51
C GLY A 113 -10.22 16.28 -18.57
N VAL A 114 -10.37 15.33 -19.50
CA VAL A 114 -11.42 15.37 -20.52
C VAL A 114 -12.82 15.30 -19.89
N ILE A 115 -13.05 14.41 -18.92
CA ILE A 115 -14.33 14.30 -18.23
C ILE A 115 -14.69 15.61 -17.52
N PHE A 116 -13.72 16.26 -16.86
CA PHE A 116 -13.93 17.54 -16.18
C PHE A 116 -14.30 18.67 -17.18
N LEU A 117 -13.60 18.74 -18.31
CA LEU A 117 -13.90 19.71 -19.37
C LEU A 117 -15.31 19.49 -19.96
N VAL A 118 -15.67 18.24 -20.28
CA VAL A 118 -17.00 17.91 -20.79
C VAL A 118 -18.08 18.26 -19.76
N SER A 119 -17.87 17.92 -18.49
CA SER A 119 -18.82 18.18 -17.42
C SER A 119 -19.03 19.68 -17.18
N THR A 120 -17.95 20.47 -17.18
CA THR A 120 -18.03 21.93 -16.99
C THR A 120 -18.73 22.63 -18.15
N VAL A 121 -18.45 22.23 -19.40
CA VAL A 121 -19.13 22.76 -20.59
C VAL A 121 -20.61 22.37 -20.58
N LEU A 122 -20.94 21.12 -20.25
CA LEU A 122 -22.32 20.66 -20.16
C LEU A 122 -23.09 21.41 -19.06
N CYS A 123 -22.50 21.55 -17.87
CA CYS A 123 -23.07 22.35 -16.78
C CYS A 123 -23.27 23.81 -17.19
N TRP A 124 -22.32 24.41 -17.91
CA TRP A 124 -22.46 25.77 -18.43
C TRP A 124 -23.62 25.90 -19.43
N ILE A 125 -23.76 24.93 -20.35
CA ILE A 125 -24.84 24.90 -21.33
C ILE A 125 -26.19 24.79 -20.62
N ILE A 126 -26.33 23.85 -19.68
CA ILE A 126 -27.57 23.65 -18.91
C ILE A 126 -27.88 24.89 -18.06
N TYR A 127 -26.89 25.48 -17.40
CA TYR A 127 -27.05 26.71 -16.62
C TYR A 127 -27.50 27.89 -17.48
N LYS A 128 -26.91 28.04 -18.68
CA LYS A 128 -27.30 29.07 -19.66
C LYS A 128 -28.73 28.85 -20.15
N GLU A 129 -29.16 27.60 -20.33
CA GLU A 129 -30.52 27.25 -20.70
C GLU A 129 -31.52 27.56 -19.57
N LEU A 130 -31.17 27.24 -18.32
CA LEU A 130 -31.95 27.59 -17.13
C LEU A 130 -32.07 29.11 -16.94
N GLN A 131 -30.99 29.85 -17.16
CA GLN A 131 -30.99 31.31 -17.13
C GLN A 131 -31.85 31.90 -18.26
N ARG A 132 -31.85 31.29 -19.45
CA ARG A 132 -32.72 31.68 -20.57
C ARG A 132 -34.19 31.42 -20.25
N ASN A 133 -34.50 30.23 -19.72
CA ASN A 133 -35.85 29.86 -19.33
C ASN A 133 -36.39 30.72 -18.17
N LYS A 134 -35.55 31.08 -17.20
CA LYS A 134 -35.90 32.03 -16.13
C LYS A 134 -36.13 33.43 -16.67
N LYS A 135 -35.36 33.88 -17.65
CA LYS A 135 -35.55 35.18 -18.31
C LYS A 135 -36.85 35.26 -19.11
N GLU A 136 -37.24 34.16 -19.77
CA GLU A 136 -38.53 34.08 -20.47
C GLU A 136 -39.71 33.94 -19.50
N ASN A 137 -39.61 33.10 -18.47
CA ASN A 137 -40.63 33.00 -17.41
C ASN A 137 -40.81 34.32 -16.65
N LEU A 138 -39.73 35.03 -16.31
CA LEU A 138 -39.80 36.31 -15.61
C LEU A 138 -40.48 37.39 -16.47
N LYS A 139 -40.31 37.33 -17.79
CA LYS A 139 -40.97 38.23 -18.75
C LYS A 139 -42.46 37.89 -18.92
N VAL A 140 -42.82 36.60 -18.83
CA VAL A 140 -44.22 36.12 -18.78
C VAL A 140 -44.88 36.51 -17.45
N SER A 141 -44.18 36.41 -16.32
CA SER A 141 -44.70 36.79 -14.99
C SER A 141 -44.91 38.31 -14.83
N LEU A 142 -44.04 39.15 -15.40
CA LEU A 142 -44.13 40.61 -15.31
C LEU A 142 -45.30 41.22 -16.10
N SER A 143 -45.90 40.50 -17.04
CA SER A 143 -47.10 40.95 -17.76
C SER A 143 -48.42 40.60 -17.06
N SER A 144 -48.39 39.77 -16.00
CA SER A 144 -49.61 39.14 -15.46
C SER A 144 -49.97 39.51 -14.02
N ASP A 145 -49.12 40.20 -13.25
CA ASP A 145 -49.43 40.45 -11.82
C ASP A 145 -49.38 41.94 -11.47
N HIS A 146 -50.45 42.63 -11.87
CA HIS A 146 -50.84 43.91 -11.32
C HIS A 146 -51.27 43.71 -9.86
N GLY A 147 -50.30 43.75 -8.93
CA GLY A 147 -50.50 44.08 -7.53
C GLY A 147 -50.30 42.94 -6.51
N LYS A 148 -49.26 43.12 -5.66
CA LYS A 148 -49.23 42.89 -4.19
C LYS A 148 -48.18 41.94 -3.56
N ASN A 149 -47.05 41.56 -4.17
CA ASN A 149 -46.21 40.50 -3.53
C ASN A 149 -44.73 40.83 -3.19
N VAL A 150 -44.27 42.08 -3.28
CA VAL A 150 -42.85 42.42 -3.01
C VAL A 150 -42.54 42.57 -1.51
N THR A 151 -43.52 42.80 -0.64
CA THR A 151 -43.30 43.03 0.80
C THR A 151 -43.14 41.75 1.65
N SER A 152 -43.47 40.57 1.10
CA SER A 152 -43.53 39.31 1.87
C SER A 152 -42.14 38.74 2.21
N TYR A 153 -41.18 38.83 1.28
CA TYR A 153 -39.85 38.22 1.46
C TYR A 153 -38.97 39.00 2.44
N LEU A 154 -38.99 40.34 2.37
CA LEU A 154 -38.22 41.20 3.26
C LEU A 154 -38.70 41.17 4.72
N HIS A 155 -39.98 40.89 4.94
CA HIS A 155 -40.53 40.72 6.29
C HIS A 155 -40.12 39.37 6.91
N LYS A 156 -40.01 38.33 6.07
CA LYS A 156 -39.60 36.98 6.50
C LYS A 156 -38.13 36.93 6.91
N ASP A 157 -37.25 37.57 6.15
CA ASP A 157 -35.82 37.62 6.48
C ASP A 157 -35.56 38.37 7.79
N ARG A 158 -36.29 39.46 8.05
CA ARG A 158 -36.16 40.24 9.29
C ARG A 158 -36.66 39.49 10.53
N TYR A 159 -37.61 38.57 10.37
CA TYR A 159 -38.11 37.72 11.46
C TYR A 159 -37.11 36.60 11.78
N VAL A 160 -36.53 35.96 10.76
CA VAL A 160 -35.52 34.91 10.92
C VAL A 160 -34.24 35.45 11.57
N GLU A 161 -33.81 36.67 11.20
CA GLU A 161 -32.62 37.28 11.83
C GLU A 161 -32.86 37.67 13.30
N LYS A 162 -34.10 38.02 13.67
CA LYS A 162 -34.46 38.23 15.08
C LYS A 162 -34.45 36.92 15.87
N GLU A 163 -34.89 35.82 15.26
CA GLU A 163 -34.88 34.50 15.91
C GLU A 163 -33.46 33.98 16.13
N LEU A 164 -32.54 34.22 15.18
CA LEU A 164 -31.14 33.82 15.31
C LEU A 164 -30.43 34.57 16.45
N LYS A 165 -30.69 35.88 16.59
CA LYS A 165 -30.11 36.70 17.67
C LYS A 165 -30.63 36.30 19.06
N PHE A 166 -31.89 35.93 19.16
CA PHE A 166 -32.48 35.47 20.43
C PHE A 166 -31.95 34.09 20.86
N GLN A 167 -31.64 33.22 19.90
CA GLN A 167 -31.01 31.92 20.18
C GLN A 167 -29.55 32.09 20.64
N GLU A 168 -28.80 33.01 20.03
CA GLU A 168 -27.40 33.28 20.39
C GLU A 168 -27.28 33.84 21.82
N GLU A 169 -28.16 34.77 22.22
CA GLU A 169 -28.19 35.29 23.60
C GLU A 169 -28.52 34.21 24.64
N LYS A 170 -29.39 33.24 24.29
CA LYS A 170 -29.73 32.13 25.18
C LYS A 170 -28.56 31.16 25.38
N GLU A 171 -27.78 30.90 24.35
CA GLU A 171 -26.60 30.03 24.45
C GLU A 171 -25.49 30.70 25.28
N LEU A 172 -25.25 32.00 25.09
CA LEU A 172 -24.32 32.77 25.92
C LEU A 172 -24.72 32.83 27.41
N GLN A 173 -26.01 32.95 27.71
CA GLN A 173 -26.49 32.90 29.11
C GLN A 173 -26.36 31.51 29.73
N LYS A 174 -26.58 30.43 28.97
CA LYS A 174 -26.36 29.05 29.44
C LYS A 174 -24.87 28.81 29.73
N GLU A 175 -23.99 29.29 28.88
CA GLU A 175 -22.54 29.15 29.05
C GLU A 175 -22.02 29.93 30.27
N ALA A 176 -22.57 31.12 30.52
CA ALA A 176 -22.27 31.89 31.73
C ALA A 176 -22.79 31.21 33.01
N HIS A 177 -23.98 30.60 32.97
CA HIS A 177 -24.56 29.89 34.11
C HIS A 177 -23.85 28.56 34.42
N GLN A 178 -23.29 27.92 33.38
CA GLN A 178 -22.47 26.71 33.53
C GLN A 178 -21.11 27.03 34.17
N LYS A 179 -20.46 28.12 33.77
CA LYS A 179 -19.18 28.57 34.37
C LYS A 179 -19.29 28.99 35.84
N SER A 180 -20.46 29.45 36.29
CA SER A 180 -20.67 29.80 37.70
C SER A 180 -20.82 28.57 38.61
N LYS A 181 -21.08 27.38 38.09
CA LYS A 181 -21.26 26.14 38.88
C LYS A 181 -19.98 25.31 39.03
N GLU A 182 -18.94 25.57 38.24
CA GLU A 182 -17.65 24.86 38.30
C GLU A 182 -16.62 25.52 39.24
N GLY A 183 -16.97 26.63 39.90
CA GLY A 183 -16.09 27.42 40.78
C GLY A 183 -16.35 27.32 42.29
N GLU A 184 -17.34 26.56 42.74
CA GLU A 184 -17.62 26.26 44.16
C GLU A 184 -17.69 24.74 44.36
N GLY A 185 -16.52 24.10 44.43
CA GLY A 185 -16.33 22.68 44.71
C GLY A 185 -14.89 22.39 45.12
#